data_AF-A0A813FF21-F1
#
_entry.id   AF-A0A813FF21-F1
#
_cell.length_a   1.000
_cell.length_b   1.000
_cell.length_c   1.000
_cell.angle_alpha   90.00
_cell.angle_beta   90.00
_cell.angle_gamma   90.00
#
_symmetry.space_group_name_H-M   'P 1'
#
loop_
_entity.id
_entity.type
_entity.pdbx_description
1 polymer ?
#
loop_
_entity_poly.entity_id
_entity_poly.type
_entity_poly.pdbx_seq_one_letter_code
_entity_poly.pdbx_strand_id
1 'polypeptide(L)'
;MEGCGHSGISRFRTYIIVVMRSAMKQIYCPVQLRTEISSFIKATVRTTPSDYLTASDLEVKLEAAEVARVRGIVFRSNSLDLSYLLNDRELDAIEQLCKAYEDRFEEKAINDCNLVFFLGDNPGWAKTWSAVSKRIPTYRRNSSSGKMWYPSRGRWLTHAERLGSLSLPVRMSMANAMGVCPAPIVDPKRAAQMAGNAMSFQTCAIIQMVALSCFTER
;
A
#
# COMPACT_ATOMS: atom_id res chain seq x y z
N MET A 1 -16.44 -14.66 1.65
CA MET A 1 -15.86 -14.25 0.35
C MET A 1 -14.39 -13.90 0.61
N GLU A 2 -13.53 -14.91 0.65
CA GLU A 2 -12.11 -14.80 1.05
C GLU A 2 -11.26 -14.42 -0.17
N GLY A 3 -10.86 -13.14 -0.23
CA GLY A 3 -10.03 -12.62 -1.32
C GLY A 3 -8.64 -12.28 -0.82
N CYS A 4 -7.75 -13.28 -0.78
CA CYS A 4 -6.32 -13.10 -0.57
C CYS A 4 -5.63 -13.08 -1.93
N GLY A 5 -5.69 -11.93 -2.60
CA GLY A 5 -4.92 -11.60 -3.79
C GLY A 5 -4.04 -10.39 -3.48
N HIS A 6 -2.89 -10.23 -4.12
CA HIS A 6 -2.08 -9.00 -4.06
C HIS A 6 -3.00 -7.76 -3.97
N SER A 7 -2.89 -6.99 -2.88
CA SER A 7 -3.86 -5.93 -2.55
C SER A 7 -4.07 -4.89 -3.66
N GLY A 8 -3.13 -4.81 -4.61
CA GLY A 8 -3.17 -3.95 -5.80
C GLY A 8 -4.38 -4.15 -6.71
N ILE A 9 -4.77 -5.39 -7.01
CA ILE A 9 -5.89 -5.70 -7.94
C ILE A 9 -7.26 -5.49 -7.27
N SER A 10 -7.29 -5.45 -5.93
CA SER A 10 -8.54 -5.38 -5.17
C SER A 10 -9.25 -4.02 -5.25
N ARG A 11 -8.57 -2.98 -5.76
CA ARG A 11 -9.12 -1.61 -5.82
C ARG A 11 -9.96 -1.43 -7.09
N PHE A 12 -11.24 -1.12 -6.91
CA PHE A 12 -12.10 -0.75 -8.03
C PHE A 12 -11.62 0.56 -8.64
N ARG A 13 -11.29 0.52 -9.92
CA ARG A 13 -10.88 1.66 -10.74
C ARG A 13 -11.46 1.47 -12.13
N THR A 14 -11.88 2.57 -12.73
CA THR A 14 -12.34 2.61 -14.11
C THR A 14 -11.15 2.92 -15.00
N TYR A 15 -10.85 2.00 -15.91
CA TYR A 15 -9.85 2.18 -16.95
C TYR A 15 -10.56 2.31 -18.29
N ILE A 16 -10.16 3.29 -19.09
CA ILE A 16 -10.72 3.53 -20.42
C ILE A 16 -9.66 3.12 -21.43
N ILE A 17 -9.98 2.11 -22.24
CA ILE A 17 -9.12 1.66 -23.36
C ILE A 17 -9.63 2.36 -24.61
N VAL A 18 -8.78 3.18 -25.23
CA VAL A 18 -9.10 3.91 -26.46
C VAL A 18 -8.38 3.24 -27.62
N VAL A 19 -9.13 2.90 -28.68
CA VAL A 19 -8.59 2.27 -29.89
C VAL A 19 -9.12 2.97 -31.14
N MET A 20 -8.32 2.98 -32.20
CA MET A 20 -8.75 3.49 -33.50
C MET A 20 -9.64 2.47 -34.20
N ARG A 21 -10.96 2.72 -34.23
CA ARG A 21 -11.94 1.80 -34.82
C ARG A 21 -11.65 1.45 -36.29
N SER A 22 -11.08 2.37 -37.06
CA SER A 22 -10.74 2.17 -38.47
C SER A 22 -9.55 1.22 -38.67
N ALA A 23 -8.60 1.19 -37.73
CA ALA A 23 -7.35 0.43 -37.84
C ALA A 23 -7.37 -0.88 -37.05
N MET A 24 -8.20 -0.97 -36.01
CA MET A 24 -8.19 -2.09 -35.07
C MET A 24 -9.47 -2.93 -35.15
N LYS A 25 -9.34 -4.21 -34.80
CA LYS A 25 -10.43 -5.16 -34.57
C LYS A 25 -10.31 -5.73 -33.15
N GLN A 26 -11.43 -5.77 -32.44
CA GLN A 26 -11.51 -6.44 -31.14
C GLN A 26 -11.61 -7.96 -31.35
N ILE A 27 -10.70 -8.72 -30.74
CA ILE A 27 -10.65 -10.19 -30.80
C ILE A 27 -11.09 -10.86 -29.50
N TYR A 28 -10.99 -10.16 -28.37
CA TYR A 28 -11.46 -10.63 -27.05
C TYR A 28 -12.25 -9.55 -26.32
N CYS A 29 -13.12 -9.92 -25.38
CA CYS A 29 -13.81 -8.97 -24.51
C CYS A 29 -12.87 -8.49 -23.38
N PRO A 30 -12.51 -7.19 -23.32
CA PRO A 30 -11.58 -6.70 -22.30
C PRO A 30 -12.05 -6.92 -20.86
N VAL A 31 -13.36 -6.85 -20.61
CA VAL A 31 -13.94 -7.04 -19.27
C VAL A 31 -13.80 -8.49 -18.81
N GLN A 32 -14.07 -9.44 -19.71
CA GLN A 32 -13.93 -10.87 -19.41
C GLN A 32 -12.46 -11.22 -19.16
N LEU A 33 -11.56 -10.82 -20.07
CA LEU A 33 -10.13 -11.11 -19.94
C LEU A 33 -9.54 -10.50 -18.66
N ARG A 34 -9.88 -9.24 -18.33
CA ARG A 34 -9.48 -8.62 -17.05
C ARG A 34 -9.98 -9.44 -15.84
N THR A 35 -11.21 -9.92 -15.89
CA THR A 35 -11.82 -10.68 -14.78
C THR A 35 -11.14 -12.03 -14.59
N GLU A 36 -10.81 -12.73 -15.67
CA GLU A 36 -10.07 -13.99 -15.66
C GLU A 36 -8.66 -13.80 -15.08
N ILE A 37 -7.88 -12.84 -15.60
CA ILE A 37 -6.54 -12.52 -15.10
C ILE A 37 -6.58 -12.13 -13.61
N SER A 38 -7.55 -11.28 -13.23
CA SER A 38 -7.70 -10.83 -11.84
C SER A 38 -8.05 -11.99 -10.92
N SER A 39 -8.87 -12.94 -11.38
CA SER A 39 -9.24 -14.13 -10.60
C SER A 39 -8.06 -15.07 -10.45
N PHE A 40 -7.31 -15.31 -11.53
CA PHE A 40 -6.08 -16.10 -11.51
C PHE A 40 -5.06 -15.53 -10.53
N ILE A 41 -4.75 -14.23 -10.59
CA ILE A 41 -3.78 -13.61 -9.69
C ILE A 41 -4.24 -13.67 -8.23
N LYS A 42 -5.54 -13.49 -7.98
CA LYS A 42 -6.11 -13.64 -6.62
C LYS A 42 -6.01 -15.07 -6.09
N ALA A 43 -6.05 -16.08 -6.96
CA ALA A 43 -5.88 -17.47 -6.54
C ALA A 43 -4.41 -17.79 -6.25
N THR A 44 -3.48 -17.23 -7.03
CA THR A 44 -2.06 -17.58 -7.00
C THR A 44 -1.24 -16.79 -5.98
N VAL A 45 -1.56 -15.51 -5.75
CA VAL A 45 -0.68 -14.61 -4.97
C VAL A 45 -1.40 -14.07 -3.74
N ARG A 46 -0.97 -14.47 -2.55
CA ARG A 46 -1.49 -13.93 -1.28
C ARG A 46 -0.45 -13.01 -0.65
N THR A 47 -0.79 -11.73 -0.50
CA THR A 47 0.04 -10.79 0.28
C THR A 47 -0.76 -10.25 1.45
N THR A 48 -0.11 -10.13 2.59
CA THR A 48 -0.59 -9.49 3.81
C THR A 48 0.12 -8.16 4.02
N PRO A 49 -0.39 -7.26 4.87
CA PRO A 49 0.28 -6.00 5.17
C PRO A 49 1.72 -6.17 5.67
N SER A 50 1.98 -7.20 6.49
CA SER A 50 3.32 -7.46 7.03
C SER A 50 4.36 -7.83 5.96
N ASP A 51 3.96 -8.41 4.82
CA ASP A 51 4.87 -8.74 3.72
C ASP A 51 5.55 -7.51 3.10
N TYR A 52 4.96 -6.32 3.30
CA TYR A 52 5.54 -5.07 2.82
C TYR A 52 6.53 -4.44 3.81
N LEU A 53 6.63 -4.95 5.05
CA LEU A 53 7.54 -4.46 6.09
C LEU A 53 8.97 -4.92 5.83
N THR A 54 9.59 -4.32 4.82
CA THR A 54 10.88 -4.73 4.28
C THR A 54 12.00 -3.75 4.59
N ALA A 55 11.70 -2.59 5.20
CA ALA A 55 12.67 -1.56 5.51
C ALA A 55 13.80 -2.06 6.42
N SER A 56 15.02 -1.69 6.06
CA SER A 56 16.18 -1.85 6.93
C SER A 56 16.11 -0.85 8.09
N ASP A 57 16.81 -1.17 9.18
CA ASP A 57 16.89 -0.28 10.35
C ASP A 57 17.42 1.11 9.98
N LEU A 58 18.35 1.19 9.02
CA LEU A 58 18.88 2.47 8.55
C LEU A 58 17.80 3.30 7.86
N GLU A 59 17.00 2.71 6.98
CA GLU A 59 15.90 3.40 6.30
C GLU A 59 14.86 3.91 7.30
N VAL A 60 14.49 3.08 8.27
CA VAL A 60 13.56 3.47 9.35
C VAL A 60 14.13 4.64 10.15
N LYS A 61 15.42 4.60 10.51
CA LYS A 61 16.10 5.68 11.25
C LYS A 61 16.18 6.97 10.43
N LEU A 62 16.48 6.91 9.14
CA LEU A 62 16.54 8.09 8.28
C LEU A 62 15.19 8.79 8.16
N GLU A 63 14.11 8.02 7.99
CA GLU A 63 12.76 8.60 7.97
C GLU A 63 12.32 9.16 9.31
N ALA A 64 12.62 8.45 10.40
CA ALA A 64 12.34 8.91 11.75
C ALA A 64 13.08 10.22 12.07
N ALA A 65 14.36 10.31 11.68
CA ALA A 65 15.17 11.52 11.83
C ALA A 65 14.60 12.71 11.03
N GLU A 66 14.10 12.48 9.82
CA GLU A 66 13.44 13.52 9.02
C GLU A 66 12.14 14.02 9.68
N VAL A 67 11.31 13.10 10.21
CA VAL A 67 10.09 13.50 10.94
C VAL A 67 10.44 14.27 12.22
N ALA A 68 11.46 13.82 12.95
CA ALA A 68 11.95 14.51 14.14
C ALA A 68 12.42 15.94 13.82
N ARG A 69 13.20 16.10 12.74
CA ARG A 69 13.67 17.40 12.24
C ARG A 69 12.52 18.32 11.86
N VAL A 70 11.54 17.84 11.10
CA VAL A 70 10.36 18.63 10.69
C VAL A 70 9.53 19.06 11.90
N ARG A 71 9.49 18.25 12.96
CA ARG A 71 8.70 18.52 14.17
C ARG A 71 9.48 19.23 15.28
N GLY A 72 10.78 19.47 15.11
CA GLY A 72 11.62 20.04 16.16
C GLY A 72 11.78 19.12 17.38
N ILE A 73 11.67 17.81 17.20
CA ILE A 73 11.81 16.81 18.28
C ILE A 73 13.24 16.23 18.22
N VAL A 74 13.85 15.97 19.38
CA VAL A 74 15.15 15.30 19.46
C VAL A 74 15.00 13.85 19.01
N PHE A 75 15.71 13.46 17.95
CA PHE A 75 15.70 12.11 17.43
C PHE A 75 16.45 11.14 18.37
N ARG A 76 15.79 10.03 18.75
CA ARG A 76 16.33 8.97 19.62
C ARG A 76 16.67 7.73 18.79
N SER A 77 17.93 7.60 18.37
CA SER A 77 18.39 6.54 17.47
C SER A 77 18.30 5.11 18.03
N ASN A 78 18.22 4.97 19.36
CA ASN A 78 18.12 3.68 20.06
C ASN A 78 16.66 3.27 20.36
N SER A 79 15.67 4.12 20.08
CA SER A 79 14.27 3.79 20.30
C SER A 79 13.72 3.00 19.12
N LEU A 80 13.18 1.81 19.39
CA LEU A 80 12.44 1.03 18.39
C LEU A 80 11.02 1.58 18.18
N ASP A 81 10.40 2.05 19.26
CA ASP A 81 9.10 2.72 19.19
C ASP A 81 9.28 4.18 18.77
N LEU A 82 8.62 4.54 17.68
CA LEU A 82 8.59 5.87 17.08
C LEU A 82 7.32 6.65 17.46
N SER A 83 6.53 6.16 18.41
CA SER A 83 5.32 6.83 18.91
C SER A 83 5.62 8.23 19.44
N TYR A 84 6.79 8.44 20.06
CA TYR A 84 7.24 9.75 20.56
C TYR A 84 7.46 10.80 19.45
N LEU A 85 7.52 10.38 18.18
CA LEU A 85 7.59 11.28 17.03
C LEU A 85 6.22 11.67 16.50
N LEU A 86 5.15 11.08 17.03
CA LEU A 86 3.76 11.40 16.68
C LEU A 86 3.29 12.66 17.40
N ASN A 87 2.28 13.33 16.84
CA ASN A 87 1.66 14.49 17.49
C ASN A 87 0.43 14.03 18.29
N ASP A 88 -0.10 14.89 19.15
CA ASP A 88 -1.20 14.54 20.05
C ASP A 88 -2.41 13.98 19.30
N ARG A 89 -2.75 14.55 18.14
CA ARG A 89 -3.85 14.04 17.29
C ARG A 89 -3.59 12.63 16.77
N GLU A 90 -2.36 12.34 16.35
CA GLU A 90 -1.96 11.01 15.86
C GLU A 90 -1.94 9.98 17.01
N LEU A 91 -1.51 10.38 18.21
CA LEU A 91 -1.51 9.54 19.41
C LEU A 91 -2.94 9.20 19.87
N ASP A 92 -3.81 10.21 19.97
CA ASP A 92 -5.24 10.03 20.26
C ASP A 92 -5.90 9.10 19.22
N ALA A 93 -5.56 9.27 17.93
CA ALA A 93 -6.06 8.39 16.89
C ALA A 93 -5.61 6.92 17.06
N ILE A 94 -4.38 6.68 17.50
CA ILE A 94 -3.90 5.32 17.82
C ILE A 94 -4.68 4.75 18.99
N GLU A 95 -4.86 5.50 20.08
CA GLU A 95 -5.57 5.03 21.27
C GLU A 95 -7.01 4.62 20.93
N GLN A 96 -7.75 5.47 20.22
CA GLN A 96 -9.12 5.18 19.80
C GLN A 96 -9.20 3.98 18.86
N LEU A 97 -8.26 3.83 17.93
CA LEU A 97 -8.21 2.69 17.02
C LEU A 97 -7.79 1.39 17.72
N CYS A 98 -6.84 1.42 18.65
CA CYS A 98 -6.48 0.26 19.47
C CYS A 98 -7.67 -0.22 20.30
N LYS A 99 -8.34 0.70 21.01
CA LYS A 99 -9.54 0.38 21.79
C LYS A 99 -10.65 -0.21 20.91
N ALA A 100 -10.94 0.42 19.77
CA ALA A 100 -11.94 -0.08 18.85
C ALA A 100 -11.60 -1.48 18.27
N TYR A 101 -10.32 -1.82 18.16
CA TYR A 101 -9.86 -3.13 17.73
C TYR A 101 -10.07 -4.16 18.85
N GLU A 102 -9.60 -3.85 20.05
CA GLU A 102 -9.73 -4.69 21.25
C GLU A 102 -11.21 -4.99 21.57
N ASP A 103 -12.07 -3.97 21.54
CA ASP A 103 -13.51 -4.11 21.75
C ASP A 103 -14.17 -5.05 20.72
N ARG A 104 -13.60 -5.14 19.51
CA ARG A 104 -14.19 -5.89 18.39
C ARG A 104 -13.66 -7.32 18.27
N PHE A 105 -12.38 -7.52 18.54
CA PHE A 105 -11.68 -8.78 18.29
C PHE A 105 -11.20 -9.47 19.57
N GLU A 106 -11.40 -8.85 20.75
CA GLU A 106 -10.98 -9.36 22.05
C GLU A 106 -9.47 -9.66 22.13
N GLU A 107 -8.68 -9.00 21.28
CA GLU A 107 -7.24 -9.16 21.17
C GLU A 107 -6.55 -7.79 21.14
N LYS A 108 -5.38 -7.68 21.77
CA LYS A 108 -4.57 -6.46 21.76
C LYS A 108 -4.07 -6.14 20.35
N ALA A 109 -4.24 -4.88 19.94
CA ALA A 109 -3.81 -4.40 18.62
C ALA A 109 -2.31 -4.64 18.32
N ILE A 110 -1.46 -4.64 19.36
CA ILE A 110 -0.01 -4.89 19.23
C ILE A 110 0.32 -6.34 18.81
N ASN A 111 -0.58 -7.29 19.04
CA ASN A 111 -0.37 -8.70 18.71
C ASN A 111 -0.66 -9.02 17.23
N ASP A 112 -1.48 -8.22 16.54
CA ASP A 112 -1.77 -8.40 15.12
C ASP A 112 -0.69 -7.75 14.25
N CYS A 113 0.22 -8.57 13.73
CA CYS A 113 1.32 -8.13 12.86
C CYS A 113 0.84 -7.57 11.51
N ASN A 114 -0.42 -7.81 11.12
CA ASN A 114 -1.04 -7.34 9.89
C ASN A 114 -1.97 -6.15 10.12
N LEU A 115 -2.05 -5.65 11.35
CA LEU A 115 -2.84 -4.48 11.68
C LEU A 115 -2.12 -3.19 11.28
N VAL A 116 -2.83 -2.37 10.51
CA VAL A 116 -2.36 -1.09 9.99
C VAL A 116 -3.44 -0.06 10.19
N PHE A 117 -3.08 1.07 10.76
CA PHE A 117 -3.94 2.23 10.93
C PHE A 117 -3.51 3.34 9.99
N PHE A 118 -4.48 4.00 9.34
CA PHE A 118 -4.20 5.27 8.69
C PHE A 118 -4.50 6.42 9.65
N LEU A 119 -3.45 7.09 10.13
CA LEU A 119 -3.57 8.17 11.11
C LEU A 119 -4.00 9.51 10.49
N GLY A 120 -4.26 9.57 9.18
CA GLY A 120 -4.71 10.78 8.52
C GLY A 120 -6.20 11.09 8.72
N ASP A 121 -7.02 10.09 9.06
CA ASP A 121 -8.47 10.25 9.25
C ASP A 121 -8.83 10.47 10.72
N ASN A 122 -10.05 10.95 10.98
CA ASN A 122 -10.62 11.00 12.34
C ASN A 122 -11.28 9.65 12.67
N PRO A 123 -10.80 8.91 13.67
CA PRO A 123 -11.35 7.59 14.03
C PRO A 123 -12.80 7.64 14.53
N GLY A 124 -13.25 8.78 15.04
CA GLY A 124 -14.65 9.00 15.43
C GLY A 124 -15.63 9.00 14.25
N TRP A 125 -15.15 9.24 13.02
CA TRP A 125 -15.97 9.21 11.81
C TRP A 125 -15.67 8.01 10.92
N ALA A 126 -14.40 7.64 10.77
CA ALA A 126 -13.98 6.58 9.88
C ALA A 126 -12.82 5.75 10.46
N LYS A 127 -13.06 4.46 10.66
CA LYS A 127 -12.03 3.48 11.05
C LYS A 127 -11.26 3.00 9.83
N THR A 128 -10.31 3.80 9.37
CA THR A 128 -9.48 3.49 8.20
C THR A 128 -8.30 2.60 8.60
N TRP A 129 -8.57 1.30 8.69
CA TRP A 129 -7.63 0.29 9.17
C TRP A 129 -7.66 -1.02 8.35
N SER A 130 -6.67 -1.88 8.54
CA SER A 130 -6.61 -3.21 7.90
C SER A 130 -7.37 -4.31 8.65
N ALA A 131 -7.92 -4.04 9.83
CA ALA A 131 -8.45 -5.08 10.75
C ALA A 131 -9.43 -6.07 10.10
N VAL A 132 -10.38 -5.55 9.31
CA VAL A 132 -11.42 -6.35 8.64
C VAL A 132 -10.97 -6.82 7.26
N SER A 133 -10.37 -5.92 6.47
CA SER A 133 -10.03 -6.21 5.07
C SER A 133 -8.76 -7.04 4.91
N LYS A 134 -7.93 -7.10 5.96
CA LYS A 134 -6.56 -7.60 5.97
C LYS A 134 -5.71 -7.01 4.83
N ARG A 135 -5.95 -5.73 4.51
CA ARG A 135 -5.27 -4.98 3.44
C ARG A 135 -4.76 -3.64 3.96
N ILE A 136 -3.65 -3.17 3.41
CA ILE A 136 -3.15 -1.82 3.70
C ILE A 136 -4.22 -0.80 3.27
N PRO A 137 -4.59 0.14 4.17
CA PRO A 137 -5.56 1.18 3.82
C PRO A 137 -5.18 1.95 2.56
N THR A 138 -6.20 2.46 1.88
CA THR A 138 -6.00 3.17 0.62
C THR A 138 -5.27 4.49 0.86
N TYR A 139 -4.15 4.72 0.15
CA TYR A 139 -3.43 5.99 0.20
C TYR A 139 -4.31 7.12 -0.33
N ARG A 140 -4.79 8.03 0.50
CA ARG A 140 -5.50 9.26 0.10
C ARG A 140 -4.57 10.37 -0.43
N ARG A 141 -5.13 11.48 -0.92
CA ARG A 141 -4.35 12.65 -1.38
C ARG A 141 -3.51 13.29 -0.27
N ASN A 142 -3.98 13.21 0.99
CA ASN A 142 -3.25 13.60 2.19
C ASN A 142 -2.29 12.50 2.71
N SER A 143 -2.02 11.42 1.96
CA SER A 143 -1.08 10.39 2.41
C SER A 143 0.37 10.86 2.47
N SER A 144 0.68 12.03 1.94
CA SER A 144 1.98 12.66 2.19
C SER A 144 2.14 13.10 3.65
N SER A 145 1.04 13.43 4.33
CA SER A 145 1.03 13.81 5.75
C SER A 145 0.48 12.72 6.68
N GLY A 146 -0.47 11.91 6.22
CA GLY A 146 -1.04 10.79 6.99
C GLY A 146 -0.10 9.59 7.03
N LYS A 147 0.16 9.08 8.24
CA LYS A 147 1.03 7.92 8.46
C LYS A 147 0.22 6.61 8.42
N MET A 148 0.82 5.55 7.84
CA MET A 148 0.31 4.18 7.90
C MET A 148 1.00 3.45 9.06
N TRP A 149 0.40 3.49 10.24
CA TRP A 149 0.98 3.02 11.50
C TRP A 149 0.77 1.52 11.73
N TYR A 150 1.82 0.83 12.17
CA TYR A 150 1.81 -0.58 12.57
C TYR A 150 1.98 -0.66 14.09
N PRO A 151 0.90 -0.96 14.85
CA PRO A 151 0.98 -1.05 16.32
C PRO A 151 2.01 -2.08 16.79
N SER A 152 2.04 -3.25 16.15
CA SER A 152 2.98 -4.35 16.43
C SER A 152 4.46 -3.98 16.25
N ARG A 153 4.76 -2.89 15.52
CA ARG A 153 6.14 -2.44 15.26
C ARG A 153 6.47 -1.09 15.89
N GLY A 154 5.49 -0.39 16.46
CA GLY A 154 5.69 0.97 16.97
C GLY A 154 6.21 1.95 15.90
N ARG A 155 5.86 1.76 14.62
CA ARG A 155 6.32 2.65 13.53
C ARG A 155 5.33 2.74 12.39
N TRP A 156 5.56 3.68 11.48
CA TRP A 156 4.83 3.78 10.22
C TRP A 156 5.57 3.09 9.05
N LEU A 157 4.85 2.87 7.95
CA LEU A 157 5.45 2.41 6.68
C LEU A 157 6.43 3.44 6.14
N THR A 158 7.61 2.99 5.75
CA THR A 158 8.55 3.83 5.02
C THR A 158 8.04 4.15 3.62
N HIS A 159 8.59 5.18 2.97
CA HIS A 159 8.32 5.52 1.58
C HIS A 159 8.58 4.34 0.63
N ALA A 160 9.66 3.59 0.86
CA ALA A 160 9.96 2.39 0.07
C ALA A 160 8.91 1.28 0.30
N GLU A 161 8.55 0.98 1.55
CA GLU A 161 7.52 -0.02 1.85
C GLU A 161 6.15 0.39 1.26
N ARG A 162 5.84 1.68 1.29
CA ARG A 162 4.66 2.25 0.63
C ARG A 162 4.68 2.00 -0.87
N LEU A 163 5.79 2.24 -1.56
CA LEU A 163 5.92 1.93 -2.98
C LEU A 163 5.77 0.43 -3.26
N GLY A 164 6.37 -0.42 -2.41
CA GLY A 164 6.19 -1.87 -2.45
C GLY A 164 4.71 -2.29 -2.38
N SER A 165 3.94 -1.66 -1.48
CA SER A 165 2.49 -1.91 -1.39
C SER A 165 1.66 -1.44 -2.59
N LEU A 166 2.24 -0.59 -3.43
CA LEU A 166 1.69 -0.18 -4.73
C LEU A 166 2.18 -1.06 -5.88
N SER A 167 2.80 -2.21 -5.56
CA SER A 167 3.36 -3.18 -6.51
C SER A 167 4.55 -2.64 -7.31
N LEU A 168 5.27 -1.64 -6.80
CA LEU A 168 6.54 -1.23 -7.38
C LEU A 168 7.67 -2.08 -6.79
N PRO A 169 8.47 -2.77 -7.61
CA PRO A 169 9.56 -3.63 -7.15
C PRO A 169 10.75 -2.78 -6.72
N VAL A 170 10.62 -2.05 -5.60
CA VAL A 170 11.65 -1.10 -5.12
C VAL A 170 12.84 -1.78 -4.47
N ARG A 171 12.70 -3.06 -4.11
CA ARG A 171 13.77 -3.90 -3.56
C ARG A 171 14.04 -5.09 -4.47
N MET A 172 15.28 -5.56 -4.45
CA MET A 172 15.68 -6.74 -5.22
C MET A 172 14.89 -7.99 -4.82
N SER A 173 14.61 -8.20 -3.53
CA SER A 173 13.80 -9.33 -3.07
C SER A 173 12.38 -9.31 -3.65
N MET A 174 11.75 -8.13 -3.70
CA MET A 174 10.44 -7.95 -4.33
C MET A 174 10.52 -8.18 -5.84
N ALA A 175 11.53 -7.62 -6.49
CA ALA A 175 11.77 -7.78 -7.92
C ALA A 175 11.93 -9.25 -8.32
N ASN A 176 12.76 -9.99 -7.57
CA ASN A 176 12.98 -11.43 -7.75
C ASN A 176 11.70 -12.23 -7.55
N ALA A 177 10.93 -11.94 -6.50
CA ALA A 177 9.64 -12.60 -6.25
C ALA A 177 8.62 -12.34 -7.36
N MET A 178 8.71 -11.17 -8.00
CA MET A 178 7.86 -10.78 -9.13
C MET A 178 8.40 -11.24 -10.49
N GLY A 179 9.62 -11.78 -10.57
CA GLY A 179 10.28 -12.15 -11.82
C GLY A 179 10.59 -10.94 -12.73
N VAL A 180 10.85 -9.78 -12.15
CA VAL A 180 11.12 -8.52 -12.88
C VAL A 180 12.41 -7.86 -12.38
N CYS A 181 12.92 -6.87 -13.12
CA CYS A 181 14.01 -6.03 -12.65
C CYS A 181 13.50 -5.04 -11.57
N PRO A 182 14.34 -4.69 -10.58
CA PRO A 182 13.97 -3.66 -9.61
C PRO A 182 13.75 -2.32 -10.29
N ALA A 183 12.77 -1.57 -9.83
CA ALA A 183 12.51 -0.23 -10.33
C ALA A 183 13.69 0.68 -9.91
N PRO A 184 14.29 1.46 -10.83
CA PRO A 184 15.44 2.33 -10.54
C PRO A 184 14.99 3.60 -9.81
N ILE A 185 14.52 3.45 -8.57
CA ILE A 185 13.99 4.56 -7.77
C ILE A 185 15.12 5.22 -7.00
N VAL A 186 15.61 6.34 -7.53
CA VAL A 186 16.67 7.15 -6.91
C VAL A 186 16.17 7.87 -5.65
N ASP A 187 14.93 8.37 -5.67
CA ASP A 187 14.30 9.08 -4.55
C ASP A 187 12.96 8.42 -4.19
N PRO A 188 12.94 7.49 -3.23
CA PRO A 188 11.72 6.83 -2.77
C PRO A 188 10.69 7.79 -2.19
N LYS A 189 11.11 8.89 -1.55
CA LYS A 189 10.20 9.87 -0.95
C LYS A 189 9.41 10.59 -2.03
N ARG A 190 10.11 11.13 -3.04
CA ARG A 190 9.46 11.79 -4.18
C ARG A 190 8.61 10.82 -4.98
N ALA A 191 9.11 9.61 -5.25
CA ALA A 191 8.34 8.58 -5.95
C ALA A 191 7.06 8.20 -5.17
N ALA A 192 7.12 8.03 -3.85
CA ALA A 192 5.97 7.71 -3.02
C ALA A 192 4.92 8.82 -2.98
N GLN A 193 5.36 10.08 -3.03
CA GLN A 193 4.47 11.23 -3.16
C GLN A 193 3.77 11.25 -4.53
N MET A 194 4.51 10.97 -5.62
CA MET A 194 3.97 10.95 -6.98
C MET A 194 3.03 9.76 -7.24
N ALA A 195 3.36 8.57 -6.73
CA ALA A 195 2.57 7.37 -6.94
C ALA A 195 1.14 7.49 -6.36
N GLY A 196 0.96 8.26 -5.28
CA GLY A 196 -0.35 8.69 -4.78
C GLY A 196 -1.38 7.55 -4.60
N ASN A 197 -2.67 7.89 -4.75
CA ASN A 197 -3.81 6.93 -4.75
C ASN A 197 -4.13 6.34 -6.14
N ALA A 198 -3.53 6.91 -7.18
CA ALA A 198 -4.07 6.81 -8.52
C ALA A 198 -3.73 5.48 -9.19
N MET A 199 -2.58 4.88 -8.88
CA MET A 199 -2.10 3.71 -9.62
C MET A 199 -1.35 2.71 -8.74
N SER A 200 -1.88 1.48 -8.62
CA SER A 200 -1.05 0.31 -8.35
C SER A 200 -0.41 -0.10 -9.68
N PHE A 201 0.91 -0.27 -9.68
CA PHE A 201 1.68 -0.60 -10.88
C PHE A 201 1.17 -1.89 -11.54
N GLN A 202 0.85 -2.90 -10.73
CA GLN A 202 0.28 -4.16 -11.20
C GLN A 202 -1.05 -3.96 -11.94
N THR A 203 -1.94 -3.11 -11.42
CA THR A 203 -3.22 -2.86 -12.08
C THR A 203 -3.02 -2.17 -13.42
N CYS A 204 -2.08 -1.24 -13.53
CA CYS A 204 -1.74 -0.61 -14.82
C CYS A 204 -1.16 -1.63 -15.81
N ALA A 205 -0.25 -2.49 -15.36
CA ALA A 205 0.32 -3.55 -16.20
C ALA A 205 -0.76 -4.52 -16.73
N ILE A 206 -1.70 -4.94 -15.87
CA ILE A 206 -2.81 -5.81 -16.28
C ILE A 206 -3.68 -5.13 -17.34
N ILE A 207 -4.00 -3.85 -17.16
CA ILE A 207 -4.84 -3.12 -18.10
C ILE A 207 -4.13 -2.91 -19.44
N GLN A 208 -2.82 -2.62 -19.43
CA GLN A 208 -2.01 -2.56 -20.64
C GLN A 208 -1.98 -3.90 -21.36
N MET A 209 -1.76 -5.00 -20.63
CA MET A 209 -1.78 -6.36 -21.19
C MET A 209 -3.14 -6.69 -21.80
N VAL A 210 -4.24 -6.37 -21.11
CA VAL A 210 -5.61 -6.55 -21.63
C VAL A 210 -5.82 -5.73 -22.90
N ALA A 211 -5.39 -4.47 -22.92
CA ALA A 211 -5.49 -3.61 -24.10
C ALA A 211 -4.67 -4.16 -25.29
N LEU A 212 -3.47 -4.66 -25.07
CA LEU A 212 -2.64 -5.24 -26.13
C LEU A 212 -3.15 -6.60 -26.60
N SER A 213 -3.82 -7.37 -25.74
CA SER A 213 -4.30 -8.72 -26.08
C SER A 213 -5.69 -8.71 -26.73
N CYS A 214 -6.54 -7.73 -26.44
CA CYS A 214 -7.92 -7.69 -26.93
C CYS A 214 -8.08 -7.08 -28.32
N PHE A 215 -7.06 -6.42 -28.86
CA PHE A 215 -7.14 -5.70 -30.12
C PHE A 215 -5.96 -6.06 -31.03
N THR A 216 -6.23 -6.20 -32.32
CA THR A 216 -5.23 -6.45 -33.37
C THR A 216 -5.48 -5.51 -34.54
N GLU A 217 -4.44 -5.27 -35.34
CA GLU A 217 -4.58 -4.60 -36.63
C GLU A 217 -5.48 -5.43 -37.57
N ARG A 218 -6.26 -4.73 -38.39
CA ARG A 218 -7.20 -5.32 -39.34
C ARG A 218 -6.51 -5.96 -40.55
#